data_AF-A0A0J8VKS4-F1
#
_entry.id   AF-A0A0J8VKS4-F1
#
_cell.length_a   1.000
_cell.length_b   1.000
_cell.length_c   1.000
_cell.angle_alpha   90.00
_cell.angle_beta   90.00
_cell.angle_gamma   90.00
#
_symmetry.space_group_name_H-M   'P 1'
#
loop_
_entity.id
_entity.type
_entity.pdbx_description
1 polymer ?
#
loop_
_entity_poly.entity_id
_entity_poly.type
_entity_poly.pdbx_seq_one_letter_code
_entity_poly.pdbx_strand_id
1 'polypeptide(L)'
;MNNDDVQPRKCIELLKLCQQLQTQKDGIRRPEPGTFDPTATMDFFATDITRSCLWLTHIEAMLPVLEQLTELGKELEKEGKIQPEAGENYASLAVAWLLDTRQKPNSDLVNQ
;
A
#
# COMPACT_ATOMS: atom_id res chain seq x y z
N MET A 1 9.73 -20.17 8.60
CA MET A 1 9.89 -18.87 9.29
C MET A 1 8.51 -18.31 9.44
N ASN A 2 8.10 -17.99 10.67
CA ASN A 2 6.80 -17.36 10.90
C ASN A 2 6.88 -15.96 10.27
N ASN A 3 6.09 -15.74 9.22
CA ASN A 3 5.80 -14.43 8.67
C ASN A 3 4.95 -13.65 9.68
N ASP A 4 5.55 -13.30 10.81
CA ASP A 4 5.14 -12.11 11.53
C ASP A 4 5.59 -10.93 10.67
N ASP A 5 4.91 -10.78 9.53
CA ASP A 5 5.14 -9.75 8.53
C ASP A 5 5.17 -8.41 9.25
N VAL A 6 6.00 -7.50 8.75
CA VAL A 6 6.03 -6.13 9.24
C VAL A 6 4.66 -5.51 8.94
N GLN A 7 3.75 -5.62 9.91
CA GLN A 7 2.40 -5.08 9.79
C GLN A 7 2.52 -3.55 9.80
N PRO A 8 2.02 -2.84 8.79
CA PRO A 8 2.08 -1.38 8.75
C PRO A 8 1.55 -0.74 10.04
N ARG A 9 0.53 -1.36 10.65
CA ARG A 9 0.00 -1.05 11.98
C ARG A 9 1.06 -0.99 13.07
N LYS A 10 1.88 -2.03 13.20
CA LYS A 10 2.95 -2.12 14.21
C LYS A 10 4.03 -1.06 13.97
N CYS A 11 4.34 -0.77 12.71
CA CYS A 11 5.25 0.32 12.37
C CYS A 11 4.68 1.69 12.78
N ILE A 12 3.40 1.94 12.53
CA ILE A 12 2.72 3.17 12.97
C ILE A 12 2.80 3.31 14.50
N GLU A 13 2.53 2.24 15.25
CA GLU A 13 2.62 2.24 16.72
C GLU A 13 4.03 2.56 17.21
N LEU A 14 5.06 1.95 16.60
CA LEU A 14 6.46 2.24 16.94
C LEU A 14 6.85 3.69 16.62
N LEU A 15 6.42 4.23 15.47
CA LEU A 15 6.68 5.62 15.09
C LEU A 15 5.99 6.61 16.04
N LYS A 16 4.75 6.32 16.46
CA LYS A 16 4.04 7.10 17.49
C LYS A 16 4.79 7.07 18.82
N LEU A 17 5.27 5.90 19.24
CA LEU A 17 6.07 5.76 20.47
C LEU A 17 7.38 6.55 20.37
N CYS A 18 8.10 6.47 19.25
CA CYS A 18 9.31 7.26 19.01
C CYS A 18 9.04 8.76 19.17
N GLN A 19 7.90 9.25 18.67
CA GLN A 19 7.55 10.66 18.83
C GLN A 19 7.22 11.04 20.27
N GLN A 20 6.47 10.20 20.99
CA GLN A 20 6.20 10.40 22.40
C GLN A 20 7.49 10.47 23.21
N LEU A 21 8.42 9.54 22.98
CA LEU A 21 9.72 9.49 23.67
C LEU A 21 10.59 10.71 23.33
N GLN A 22 10.59 11.15 22.07
CA GLN A 22 11.34 12.34 21.66
C GLN A 22 10.78 13.60 22.32
N THR A 23 9.45 13.76 22.37
CA THR A 23 8.79 14.87 23.09
C THR A 23 9.07 14.83 24.59
N GLN A 24 9.12 13.66 25.21
CA GLN A 24 9.50 13.54 26.63
C GLN A 24 10.97 13.93 26.86
N LYS A 25 11.84 13.62 25.92
CA LYS A 25 13.28 13.88 26.00
C LYS A 25 13.62 15.36 25.83
N ASP A 26 13.02 16.03 24.85
CA ASP A 26 13.36 17.42 24.49
C ASP A 26 12.34 18.47 24.96
N GLY A 27 11.19 18.04 25.49
CA GLY A 27 10.12 18.93 25.96
C GLY A 27 9.33 19.61 24.85
N ILE A 28 9.61 19.30 23.57
CA ILE A 28 8.90 19.89 22.43
C ILE A 28 7.60 19.11 22.23
N ARG A 29 6.47 19.77 22.47
CA ARG A 29 5.14 19.18 22.24
C ARG A 29 4.88 19.01 20.75
N ARG A 30 4.70 17.77 20.30
CA ARG A 30 4.40 17.41 18.90
C ARG A 30 3.00 16.79 18.80
N PRO A 31 2.25 17.04 17.70
CA PRO A 31 0.91 16.49 17.52
C PRO A 31 0.98 14.99 17.25
N GLU A 32 0.04 14.20 17.78
CA GLU A 32 -0.02 12.79 17.41
C GLU A 32 -0.24 12.65 15.89
N PRO A 33 0.48 11.75 15.20
CA PRO A 33 0.30 11.52 13.76
C PRO A 33 -1.16 11.23 13.40
N GLY A 34 -1.70 11.98 12.44
CA GLY A 34 -3.10 11.88 12.00
C GLY A 34 -4.09 12.74 12.80
N THR A 35 -3.61 13.51 13.77
CA THR A 35 -4.43 14.47 14.53
C THR A 35 -4.08 15.92 14.15
N PHE A 36 -5.01 16.83 14.40
CA PHE A 36 -4.77 18.26 14.25
C PHE A 36 -4.68 18.91 15.63
N ASP A 37 -3.53 19.51 15.94
CA ASP A 37 -3.31 20.31 17.14
C ASP A 37 -2.60 21.61 16.75
N PRO A 38 -3.31 22.75 16.70
CA PRO A 38 -2.72 24.02 16.29
C PRO A 38 -1.73 24.59 17.30
N THR A 39 -1.66 24.02 18.51
CA THR A 39 -0.78 24.47 19.59
C THR A 39 0.51 23.65 19.68
N ALA A 40 0.63 22.57 18.90
CA ALA A 40 1.81 21.73 18.88
C ALA A 40 2.82 22.18 17.81
N THR A 41 4.10 21.91 18.06
CA THR A 41 5.18 22.19 17.13
C THR A 41 5.22 21.14 16.02
N MET A 42 5.21 21.59 14.77
CA MET A 42 5.44 20.77 13.59
C MET A 42 6.88 20.98 13.09
N ASP A 43 7.84 20.32 13.73
CA ASP A 43 9.23 20.32 13.28
C ASP A 43 9.49 19.24 12.22
N PHE A 44 10.73 19.14 11.73
CA PHE A 44 11.09 18.13 10.73
C PHE A 44 10.81 16.72 11.21
N PHE A 45 11.10 16.43 12.48
CA PHE A 45 10.86 15.12 13.08
C PHE A 45 9.35 14.77 13.11
N ALA A 46 8.49 15.67 13.60
CA ALA A 46 7.04 15.47 13.59
C ALA A 46 6.48 15.32 12.16
N THR A 47 7.03 16.08 11.21
CA THR A 47 6.66 16.02 9.79
C THR A 47 6.98 14.66 9.19
N ASP A 48 8.18 14.14 9.43
CA ASP A 48 8.63 12.85 8.89
C ASP A 48 7.83 11.70 9.50
N ILE A 49 7.65 11.70 10.83
CA ILE A 49 6.79 10.71 11.51
C ILE A 49 5.37 10.73 10.93
N THR A 50 4.77 11.91 10.77
CA THR A 50 3.41 12.06 10.23
C THR A 50 3.31 11.51 8.81
N ARG A 51 4.27 11.84 7.94
CA ARG A 51 4.31 11.34 6.57
C ARG A 51 4.51 9.82 6.52
N SER A 52 5.40 9.26 7.32
CA SER A 52 5.61 7.82 7.40
C SER A 52 4.35 7.08 7.86
N CYS A 53 3.67 7.58 8.89
CA CYS A 53 2.39 7.01 9.34
C CYS A 53 1.30 7.07 8.25
N LEU A 54 1.23 8.16 7.48
CA LEU A 54 0.31 8.28 6.36
C LEU A 54 0.59 7.24 5.28
N TRP A 55 1.86 7.09 4.87
CA TRP A 55 2.25 6.08 3.88
C TRP A 55 1.98 4.66 4.35
N LEU A 56 2.26 4.35 5.62
CA LEU A 56 1.96 3.03 6.18
C LEU A 56 0.45 2.74 6.21
N THR A 57 -0.38 3.74 6.50
CA THR A 57 -1.84 3.63 6.39
C THR A 57 -2.26 3.30 4.95
N HIS A 58 -1.64 3.96 3.96
CA HIS A 58 -1.92 3.66 2.55
C HIS A 58 -1.47 2.25 2.15
N ILE A 59 -0.30 1.80 2.61
CA ILE A 59 0.18 0.43 2.36
C ILE A 59 -0.78 -0.59 2.97
N GLU A 60 -1.22 -0.39 4.23
CA GLU A 60 -2.19 -1.26 4.91
C GLU A 60 -3.47 -1.42 4.08
N ALA A 61 -3.99 -0.31 3.54
CA ALA A 61 -5.18 -0.32 2.70
C ALA A 61 -4.97 -0.98 1.32
N MET A 62 -3.74 -0.96 0.79
CA MET A 62 -3.42 -1.52 -0.53
C MET A 62 -3.10 -3.02 -0.49
N LEU A 63 -2.63 -3.57 0.63
CA LEU A 63 -2.25 -4.98 0.74
C LEU A 63 -3.35 -5.95 0.27
N PRO A 64 -4.62 -5.84 0.74
CA PRO A 64 -5.67 -6.75 0.29
C PRO A 64 -5.96 -6.65 -1.22
N VAL A 65 -5.77 -5.47 -1.81
CA VAL A 65 -5.94 -5.27 -3.25
C VAL A 65 -4.83 -5.95 -4.03
N LEU A 66 -3.58 -5.85 -3.56
CA LEU A 66 -2.44 -6.53 -4.16
C LEU A 66 -2.58 -8.05 -4.08
N GLU A 67 -3.08 -8.58 -2.97
CA GLU A 67 -3.40 -10.00 -2.82
C GLU A 67 -4.46 -10.45 -3.82
N GLN A 68 -5.57 -9.71 -3.94
CA GLN A 68 -6.63 -10.01 -4.91
C GLN A 68 -6.12 -9.98 -6.36
N LEU A 69 -5.29 -9.00 -6.72
CA LEU A 69 -4.69 -8.91 -8.05
C LEU A 69 -3.70 -10.05 -8.31
N THR A 70 -2.96 -10.47 -7.29
CA THR A 70 -2.05 -11.62 -7.39
C THR A 70 -2.82 -12.91 -7.66
N GLU A 71 -3.90 -13.15 -6.91
CA GLU A 71 -4.76 -14.32 -7.14
C GLU A 71 -5.42 -14.29 -8.52
N LEU A 72 -5.94 -13.12 -8.94
CA LEU A 72 -6.45 -12.95 -10.29
C LEU A 72 -5.40 -13.28 -11.36
N GLY A 73 -4.15 -12.83 -11.18
CA GLY A 73 -3.07 -13.17 -12.11
C GLY A 73 -2.84 -14.67 -12.21
N LYS A 74 -2.83 -15.38 -11.07
CA LYS A 74 -2.69 -16.85 -11.06
C LYS A 74 -3.85 -17.54 -11.77
N GLU A 75 -5.07 -17.02 -11.63
CA GLU A 75 -6.24 -17.53 -12.36
C GLU A 75 -6.11 -17.30 -13.86
N LEU A 76 -5.70 -16.11 -14.29
CA LEU A 76 -5.48 -15.79 -15.70
C LEU A 76 -4.42 -16.68 -16.34
N GLU A 77 -3.35 -17.03 -15.61
CA GLU A 77 -2.35 -17.98 -16.09
C GLU A 77 -2.94 -19.39 -16.26
N LYS A 78 -3.71 -19.89 -15.28
CA LYS A 78 -4.39 -21.19 -15.38
C LYS A 78 -5.33 -21.26 -16.58
N GLU A 79 -5.94 -20.14 -16.94
CA GLU A 79 -6.80 -19.99 -18.12
C GLU A 79 -6.02 -19.75 -19.42
N GLY A 80 -4.69 -19.66 -19.38
CA GLY A 80 -3.83 -19.40 -20.53
C GLY A 80 -3.92 -17.97 -21.09
N LYS A 81 -4.50 -17.04 -20.34
CA LYS A 81 -4.70 -15.64 -20.74
C LYS A 81 -3.47 -14.78 -20.55
N ILE A 82 -2.59 -15.15 -19.61
CA ILE A 82 -1.26 -14.57 -19.42
C ILE A 82 -0.23 -15.71 -19.31
N GLN A 83 1.03 -15.41 -19.58
CA GLN A 83 2.15 -16.33 -19.42
C GLN A 83 3.28 -15.59 -18.68
N PRO A 84 3.34 -15.69 -17.35
CA PRO A 84 4.37 -15.03 -16.56
C PRO A 84 5.77 -15.60 -16.83
N GLU A 85 6.75 -14.71 -16.99
CA GLU A 85 8.17 -15.06 -17.01
C GLU A 85 8.78 -15.04 -15.60
N ALA A 86 9.97 -15.65 -15.47
CA ALA A 86 10.68 -15.69 -14.20
C ALA A 86 11.00 -14.26 -13.70
N GLY A 87 10.50 -13.92 -12.51
CA GLY A 87 10.68 -12.62 -11.89
C GLY A 87 9.55 -11.62 -12.15
N GLU A 88 8.54 -11.98 -12.96
CA GLU A 88 7.36 -11.15 -13.15
C GLU A 88 6.39 -11.23 -11.98
N ASN A 89 5.59 -10.16 -11.82
CA ASN A 89 4.61 -10.05 -10.75
C ASN A 89 3.20 -10.28 -11.30
N TYR A 90 2.53 -11.32 -10.79
CA TYR A 90 1.15 -11.66 -11.12
C TYR A 90 0.17 -10.50 -10.98
N ALA A 91 0.28 -9.67 -9.93
CA ALA A 91 -0.60 -8.51 -9.75
C ALA A 91 -0.43 -7.50 -10.88
N SER A 92 0.82 -7.23 -11.30
CA SER A 92 1.10 -6.32 -12.42
C SER A 92 0.59 -6.87 -13.75
N LEU A 93 0.79 -8.17 -14.00
CA LEU A 93 0.31 -8.83 -15.21
C LEU A 93 -1.23 -8.85 -15.28
N ALA A 94 -1.91 -9.10 -14.15
CA ALA A 94 -3.36 -9.05 -14.06
C ALA A 94 -3.90 -7.66 -14.41
N VAL A 95 -3.28 -6.60 -13.89
CA VAL A 95 -3.66 -5.22 -14.23
C VAL A 95 -3.43 -4.94 -15.72
N ALA A 96 -2.28 -5.33 -16.28
CA ALA A 96 -2.00 -5.14 -17.70
C ALA A 96 -3.04 -5.83 -18.59
N TRP A 97 -3.40 -7.07 -18.26
CA TRP A 97 -4.44 -7.82 -18.98
C TRP A 97 -5.82 -7.15 -18.89
N LEU A 98 -6.21 -6.68 -17.69
CA LEU A 98 -7.48 -5.94 -17.51
C LEU A 98 -7.52 -4.64 -18.31
N LEU A 99 -6.40 -3.94 -18.44
CA LEU A 99 -6.32 -2.70 -19.22
C LEU A 99 -6.39 -2.98 -20.73
N ASP A 100 -5.70 -4.03 -21.21
CA ASP A 100 -5.74 -4.44 -22.62
C ASP A 100 -7.14 -4.88 -23.05
N THR A 101 -7.80 -5.71 -22.23
CA THR A 101 -9.15 -6.22 -22.51
C THR A 101 -10.22 -5.14 -22.57
N ARG A 102 -10.07 -4.04 -21.81
CA ARG A 102 -10.99 -2.90 -21.88
C ARG A 102 -10.78 -2.01 -23.11
N GLN A 103 -9.62 -2.09 -23.76
CA GLN A 103 -9.29 -1.28 -24.93
C GLN A 103 -9.67 -1.95 -26.25
N LYS A 104 -9.90 -3.28 -26.26
CA LYS A 104 -10.43 -3.99 -27.43
C LYS A 104 -11.93 -3.69 -27.58
N PRO A 105 -12.38 -2.97 -28.62
CA PRO A 105 -13.80 -2.86 -28.89
C PRO A 105 -14.33 -4.25 -29.25
N ASN A 106 -15.52 -4.56 -28.74
CA ASN A 106 -16.25 -5.82 -28.96
C ASN A 106 -16.37 -6.09 -30.47
N SER A 107 -15.48 -6.91 -31.05
CA SER A 107 -15.47 -7.24 -32.48
C SER A 107 -16.59 -8.21 -32.88
N ASP A 108 -17.40 -8.66 -31.91
CA ASP A 108 -18.43 -9.68 -32.11
C ASP A 108 -19.78 -9.12 -32.58
N LEU A 109 -19.83 -7.86 -33.06
CA LEU A 109 -21.03 -7.27 -33.68
C LEU A 109 -20.90 -7.00 -35.19
N VAL A 110 -19.83 -7.45 -35.84
CA VAL A 110 -19.66 -7.33 -37.31
C VAL A 110 -19.58 -8.72 -37.92
N ASN A 111 -20.65 -9.51 -37.79
CA ASN A 111 -20.99 -10.67 -38.64
C ASN A 111 -22.36 -11.24 -38.18
N GLN A 112 -23.43 -10.46 -38.32
CA GLN A 112 -24.80 -10.98 -38.43
C GLN A 112 -25.52 -10.21 -39.54
#